data_AF-A0A257GVI9-F1
#
_entry.id   AF-A0A257GVI9-F1
#
_cell.length_a   1.000
_cell.length_b   1.000
_cell.length_c   1.000
_cell.angle_alpha   90.00
_cell.angle_beta   90.00
_cell.angle_gamma   90.00
#
_symmetry.space_group_name_H-M   'P 1'
#
loop_
_entity.id
_entity.type
_entity.pdbx_description
1 polymer ?
#
loop_
_entity_poly.entity_id
_entity_poly.type
_entity_poly.pdbx_seq_one_letter_code
_entity_poly.pdbx_strand_id
1 'polypeptide(L)'
;LAILCRAFDITVGADVKSKPRRMQDLLALRTQVGDLTQNYFAEMGPHGYAALNVLTDYATRPEGVMAPEAAMHGLQQKAGSWMDGFITAIKDPDFSFDNYLGDFRKTAELIESL
;
A
#
# COMPACT_ATOMS: atom_id res chain seq x y z
N LEU A 1 -0.67 -0.12 6.04
CA LEU A 1 -1.26 -0.95 4.95
C LEU A 1 -2.36 -0.26 4.12
N ALA A 2 -3.40 0.35 4.70
CA ALA A 2 -4.54 0.89 3.93
C ALA A 2 -4.16 1.96 2.89
N ILE A 3 -3.23 2.86 3.23
CA ILE A 3 -2.69 3.84 2.27
C ILE A 3 -2.04 3.15 1.08
N LEU A 4 -1.23 2.11 1.33
CA LEU A 4 -0.58 1.33 0.28
C LEU A 4 -1.60 0.62 -0.62
N CYS A 5 -2.66 0.05 -0.03
CA CYS A 5 -3.73 -0.57 -0.79
C CYS A 5 -4.42 0.44 -1.70
N ARG A 6 -4.70 1.64 -1.21
CA ARG A 6 -5.27 2.73 -2.02
C ARG A 6 -4.30 3.21 -3.10
N ALA A 7 -3.02 3.39 -2.78
CA ALA A 7 -2.01 3.90 -3.71
C ALA A 7 -1.80 2.98 -4.91
N PHE A 8 -1.87 1.67 -4.71
CA PHE A 8 -1.65 0.67 -5.76
C PHE A 8 -2.92 0.00 -6.28
N ASP A 9 -4.09 0.42 -5.80
CA ASP A 9 -5.40 -0.15 -6.12
C ASP A 9 -5.48 -1.66 -5.83
N ILE A 10 -5.02 -2.03 -4.63
CA ILE A 10 -5.09 -3.40 -4.13
C ILE A 10 -6.42 -3.57 -3.43
N THR A 11 -7.21 -4.51 -3.92
CA THR A 11 -8.46 -4.97 -3.32
C THR A 11 -8.37 -6.46 -3.01
N VAL A 12 -9.03 -6.88 -1.93
CA VAL A 12 -9.05 -8.28 -1.48
C VAL A 12 -10.47 -8.67 -1.09
N GLY A 13 -10.97 -9.76 -1.68
CA GLY A 13 -12.22 -10.39 -1.31
C GLY A 13 -12.06 -11.43 -0.20
N ALA A 14 -13.15 -11.78 0.47
CA ALA A 14 -13.16 -12.80 1.52
C ALA A 14 -12.76 -14.20 1.02
N ASP A 15 -12.87 -14.45 -0.29
CA ASP A 15 -12.50 -15.70 -0.95
C ASP A 15 -10.99 -15.93 -1.04
N VAL A 16 -10.15 -14.96 -0.65
CA VAL A 16 -8.69 -15.06 -0.74
C VAL A 16 -8.10 -16.26 0.00
N LYS A 17 -8.73 -16.68 1.11
CA LYS A 17 -8.33 -17.86 1.89
C LYS A 17 -8.44 -19.17 1.09
N SER A 18 -9.25 -19.17 0.02
CA SER A 18 -9.39 -20.29 -0.91
C SER A 18 -8.42 -20.24 -2.09
N LYS A 19 -7.56 -19.21 -2.17
CA LYS A 19 -6.61 -18.96 -3.27
C LYS A 19 -5.16 -18.96 -2.75
N PRO A 20 -4.52 -20.13 -2.56
CA PRO A 20 -3.24 -20.25 -1.87
C PRO A 20 -2.13 -19.35 -2.42
N ARG A 21 -2.01 -19.25 -3.74
CA ARG A 21 -1.00 -18.39 -4.37
C ARG A 21 -1.23 -16.92 -4.07
N ARG A 22 -2.48 -16.44 -4.19
CA ARG A 22 -2.83 -15.05 -3.88
C ARG A 22 -2.62 -14.75 -2.39
N MET A 23 -2.88 -15.71 -1.51
CA MET A 23 -2.61 -15.59 -0.09
C MET A 23 -1.11 -15.43 0.19
N GLN A 24 -0.27 -16.26 -0.44
CA GLN A 24 1.20 -16.13 -0.34
C GLN A 24 1.69 -14.78 -0.86
N ASP A 25 1.15 -14.32 -1.99
CA ASP A 25 1.48 -13.00 -2.55
C ASP A 25 1.15 -11.87 -1.55
N LEU A 26 -0.04 -11.93 -0.92
CA LEU A 26 -0.45 -10.91 0.05
C LEU A 26 0.34 -10.98 1.37
N LEU A 27 0.77 -12.18 1.79
CA LEU A 27 1.64 -12.33 2.95
C LEU A 27 3.01 -11.71 2.68
N ALA A 28 3.61 -11.96 1.51
CA ALA A 28 4.88 -11.35 1.12
C ALA A 28 4.78 -9.81 1.06
N LEU A 29 3.71 -9.29 0.45
CA LEU A 29 3.41 -7.86 0.45
C LEU A 29 3.29 -7.30 1.88
N ARG A 30 2.52 -7.95 2.74
CA ARG A 30 2.32 -7.51 4.13
C ARG A 30 3.64 -7.47 4.90
N THR A 31 4.43 -8.53 4.80
CA THR A 31 5.74 -8.62 5.46
C THR A 31 6.65 -7.49 4.98
N GLN A 32 6.84 -7.35 3.67
CA GLN A 32 7.72 -6.31 3.13
C GLN A 32 7.27 -4.91 3.55
N VAL A 33 5.98 -4.60 3.43
CA VAL A 33 5.46 -3.26 3.77
C VAL A 33 5.55 -3.01 5.27
N GLY A 34 5.36 -4.03 6.10
CA GLY A 34 5.59 -3.97 7.55
C GLY A 34 7.03 -3.60 7.87
N ASP A 35 7.99 -4.31 7.27
CA ASP A 35 9.42 -4.08 7.47
C ASP A 35 9.84 -2.68 7.01
N LEU A 36 9.40 -2.26 5.82
CA LEU A 36 9.66 -0.90 5.32
C LEU A 36 9.07 0.17 6.24
N THR A 37 7.84 -0.03 6.71
CA THR A 37 7.18 0.91 7.62
C THR A 37 7.95 1.02 8.92
N GLN A 38 8.33 -0.10 9.52
CA GLN A 38 9.12 -0.13 10.75
C GLN A 38 10.45 0.60 10.57
N ASN A 39 11.18 0.31 9.49
CA ASN A 39 12.49 0.89 9.23
C ASN A 39 12.41 2.40 9.03
N TYR A 40 11.56 2.87 8.11
CA TYR A 40 11.44 4.31 7.83
C TYR A 40 10.88 5.09 9.02
N PHE A 41 9.94 4.52 9.78
CA PHE A 41 9.35 5.22 10.92
C PHE A 41 10.31 5.24 12.12
N ALA A 42 11.15 4.22 12.29
CA ALA A 42 12.20 4.21 13.31
C ALA A 42 13.32 5.21 12.99
N GLU A 43 13.71 5.34 11.73
CA GLU A 43 14.81 6.23 11.32
C GLU A 43 14.38 7.70 11.26
N MET A 44 13.19 7.98 10.72
CA MET A 44 12.78 9.36 10.38
C MET A 44 11.61 9.87 11.24
N GLY A 45 10.87 8.97 11.90
CA GLY A 45 9.63 9.28 12.60
C GLY A 45 8.38 9.08 11.73
N PRO A 46 7.18 9.04 12.37
CA PRO A 46 5.92 8.68 11.71
C PRO A 46 5.27 9.87 10.99
N HIS A 47 5.93 10.44 9.98
CA HIS A 47 5.43 11.58 9.21
C HIS A 47 5.22 11.24 7.72
N GLY A 48 4.57 12.13 6.98
CA GLY A 48 4.20 11.92 5.58
C GLY A 48 5.36 11.51 4.66
N TYR A 49 6.57 12.05 4.88
CA TYR A 49 7.76 11.68 4.10
C TYR A 49 8.21 10.22 4.33
N ALA A 50 8.12 9.69 5.55
CA ALA A 50 8.41 8.30 5.84
C ALA A 50 7.39 7.38 5.15
N ALA A 51 6.10 7.75 5.19
CA ALA A 51 5.06 7.03 4.47
C ALA A 51 5.26 7.06 2.94
N LEU A 52 5.70 8.18 2.37
CA LEU A 52 6.03 8.29 0.95
C LEU A 52 7.19 7.34 0.59
N ASN A 53 8.24 7.30 1.41
CA ASN A 53 9.38 6.42 1.18
C ASN A 53 8.97 4.94 1.19
N VAL A 54 8.10 4.52 2.11
CA VAL A 54 7.54 3.16 2.14
C VAL A 54 6.87 2.83 0.79
N LEU A 55 6.05 3.72 0.26
CA LEU A 55 5.34 3.49 -1.01
C LEU A 55 6.31 3.42 -2.20
N THR A 56 7.25 4.35 -2.30
CA THR A 56 8.19 4.41 -3.42
C THR A 56 9.20 3.28 -3.39
N ASP A 57 9.61 2.83 -2.21
CA ASP A 57 10.53 1.71 -2.06
C ASP A 57 9.84 0.38 -2.39
N TYR A 58 8.60 0.17 -1.90
CA TYR A 58 7.77 -0.96 -2.33
C TYR A 58 7.59 -0.98 -3.85
N ALA A 59 7.27 0.16 -4.47
CA ALA A 59 7.07 0.25 -5.92
C ALA A 59 8.34 -0.08 -6.73
N THR A 60 9.52 0.10 -6.15
CA THR A 60 10.82 -0.15 -6.81
C THR A 60 11.24 -1.60 -6.75
N ARG A 61 10.87 -2.32 -5.69
CA ARG A 61 11.24 -3.73 -5.49
C ARG A 61 10.07 -4.53 -4.90
N PRO A 62 8.94 -4.65 -5.62
CA PRO A 62 7.70 -5.16 -5.04
C PRO A 62 7.78 -6.66 -4.77
N GLU A 63 7.47 -7.06 -3.54
CA GLU A 63 7.13 -8.44 -3.20
C GLU A 63 5.62 -8.67 -3.29
N GLY A 64 5.24 -9.94 -3.50
CA GLY A 64 3.83 -10.30 -3.63
C GLY A 64 3.19 -9.94 -4.97
N VAL A 65 3.99 -9.80 -6.02
CA VAL A 65 3.54 -9.55 -7.40
C VAL A 65 4.14 -10.55 -8.37
N MET A 66 3.40 -10.91 -9.42
CA MET A 66 3.96 -11.69 -10.52
C MET A 66 4.87 -10.82 -11.38
N ALA A 67 6.06 -11.32 -11.71
CA ALA A 67 7.08 -10.62 -12.49
C ALA A 67 7.37 -9.20 -11.95
N PRO A 68 8.05 -9.07 -10.79
CA PRO A 68 8.32 -7.80 -10.11
C PRO A 68 8.93 -6.73 -11.02
N GLU A 69 9.87 -7.11 -11.88
CA GLU A 69 10.54 -6.21 -12.81
C GLU A 69 9.57 -5.61 -13.84
N ALA A 70 8.61 -6.42 -14.30
CA ALA A 70 7.57 -5.97 -15.23
C ALA A 70 6.52 -5.09 -14.54
N ALA A 71 6.26 -5.31 -13.25
CA ALA A 71 5.31 -4.54 -12.45
C ALA A 71 5.86 -3.19 -11.98
N MET A 72 7.19 -3.07 -11.82
CA MET A 72 7.88 -1.90 -11.26
C MET A 72 7.47 -0.58 -11.91
N HIS A 73 7.52 -0.49 -13.25
CA HIS A 73 7.17 0.74 -13.95
C HIS A 73 5.74 1.21 -13.65
N GLY A 74 4.78 0.29 -13.69
CA GLY A 74 3.38 0.59 -13.40
C GLY A 74 3.17 1.00 -11.94
N LEU A 75 3.85 0.35 -10.99
CA LEU A 75 3.77 0.70 -9.57
C LEU A 75 4.40 2.07 -9.28
N GLN A 76 5.52 2.40 -9.90
CA GLN A 76 6.15 3.72 -9.77
C GLN A 76 5.25 4.83 -10.33
N GLN A 77 4.60 4.60 -11.48
CA GLN A 77 3.61 5.54 -12.03
C GLN A 77 2.39 5.69 -11.10
N LYS A 78 1.90 4.59 -10.52
CA LYS A 78 0.81 4.62 -9.54
C LYS A 78 1.20 5.38 -8.28
N ALA A 79 2.42 5.20 -7.76
CA ALA A 79 2.92 5.94 -6.61
C ALA A 79 2.95 7.46 -6.87
N GLY A 80 3.47 7.87 -8.04
CA GLY A 80 3.47 9.27 -8.45
C GLY A 80 2.06 9.85 -8.60
N SER A 81 1.18 9.13 -9.32
CA SER A 81 -0.21 9.54 -9.53
C SER A 81 -0.99 9.63 -8.21
N TRP A 82 -0.76 8.70 -7.30
CA TRP A 82 -1.35 8.72 -5.96
C TRP A 82 -0.87 9.94 -5.16
N MET A 83 0.41 10.29 -5.23
CA MET A 83 0.97 11.44 -4.51
C MET A 83 0.31 12.74 -4.95
N ASP A 84 0.20 12.97 -6.26
CA ASP A 84 -0.48 14.15 -6.83
C ASP A 84 -1.96 14.22 -6.41
N GLY A 85 -2.65 13.07 -6.46
CA GLY A 85 -4.03 12.95 -6.01
C GLY A 85 -4.21 13.15 -4.51
N PHE A 86 -3.30 12.63 -3.69
CA PHE A 86 -3.35 12.76 -2.23
C PHE A 86 -3.12 14.21 -1.80
N ILE A 87 -2.12 14.90 -2.36
CA ILE A 87 -1.87 16.33 -2.10
C ILE A 87 -3.09 17.17 -2.44
N THR A 88 -3.81 16.82 -3.51
CA THR A 88 -5.05 17.50 -3.88
C THR A 88 -6.17 17.19 -2.88
N ALA A 89 -6.33 15.93 -2.48
CA ALA A 89 -7.37 15.51 -1.55
C ALA A 89 -7.20 16.14 -0.15
N ILE A 90 -5.99 16.21 0.40
CA ILE A 90 -5.76 16.75 1.75
C ILE A 90 -5.91 18.28 1.84
N LYS A 91 -6.01 18.98 0.71
CA LYS A 91 -6.30 20.41 0.67
C LYS A 91 -7.79 20.70 0.84
N ASP A 92 -8.64 19.69 0.69
CA ASP A 92 -10.07 19.81 0.95
C ASP A 92 -10.30 20.07 2.45
N PRO A 93 -10.99 21.17 2.83
CA PRO A 93 -11.32 21.45 4.24
C PRO A 93 -12.10 20.33 4.94
N ASP A 94 -12.85 19.53 4.17
CA ASP A 94 -13.66 18.41 4.66
C ASP A 94 -12.93 17.05 4.53
N PHE A 95 -11.61 17.08 4.28
CA PHE A 95 -10.81 15.86 4.17
C PHE A 95 -10.90 15.01 5.45
N SER A 96 -11.22 13.74 5.24
CA SER A 96 -11.20 12.72 6.29
C SER A 96 -10.50 11.47 5.77
N PHE A 97 -9.58 10.93 6.58
CA PHE A 97 -8.95 9.64 6.26
C PHE A 97 -9.95 8.50 6.17
N ASP A 98 -11.07 8.56 6.90
CA ASP A 98 -12.09 7.51 6.87
C ASP A 98 -12.77 7.49 5.50
N ASN A 99 -13.20 8.66 5.03
CA ASN A 99 -13.80 8.82 3.70
C ASN A 99 -12.79 8.56 2.59
N TYR A 100 -11.56 9.07 2.76
CA TYR A 100 -10.50 8.91 1.77
C TYR A 100 -10.09 7.44 1.65
N LEU A 101 -9.92 6.69 2.74
CA LEU A 101 -9.49 5.30 2.64
C LEU A 101 -10.63 4.34 2.28
N GLY A 102 -11.88 4.62 2.69
CA GLY A 102 -13.05 3.81 2.33
C GLY A 102 -12.83 2.30 2.50
N ASP A 103 -13.17 1.52 1.48
CA ASP A 103 -13.04 0.06 1.51
C ASP A 103 -11.58 -0.46 1.51
N PHE A 104 -10.59 0.39 1.26
CA PHE A 104 -9.19 0.01 1.43
C PHE A 104 -8.82 -0.23 2.90
N ARG A 105 -9.59 0.29 3.86
CA ARG A 105 -9.45 -0.08 5.28
C ARG A 105 -9.79 -1.55 5.52
N LYS A 106 -10.95 -2.00 5.04
CA LYS A 106 -11.37 -3.40 5.12
C LYS A 106 -10.40 -4.32 4.38
N THR A 107 -9.90 -3.87 3.22
CA THR A 107 -8.88 -4.61 2.48
C THR A 107 -7.62 -4.79 3.33
N ALA A 108 -7.14 -3.73 3.98
CA ALA A 108 -5.99 -3.81 4.86
C ALA A 108 -6.23 -4.76 6.05
N GLU A 109 -7.38 -4.67 6.71
CA GLU A 109 -7.77 -5.58 7.80
C GLU A 109 -7.79 -7.04 7.37
N LEU A 110 -8.32 -7.33 6.17
CA LEU A 110 -8.32 -8.67 5.61
C LEU A 110 -6.89 -9.19 5.39
N ILE A 111 -5.98 -8.37 4.85
CA ILE A 111 -4.58 -8.74 4.62
C ILE A 111 -3.85 -8.97 5.96
N GLU A 112 -4.08 -8.13 6.97
CA GLU A 112 -3.50 -8.30 8.31
C GLU A 112 -4.00 -9.57 9.01
N SER A 113 -5.20 -10.03 8.68
CA SER A 113 -5.80 -11.24 9.24
C SER A 113 -5.38 -12.55 8.55
N LEU A 114 -4.59 -12.48 7.48
CA LEU A 114 -3.99 -13.66 6.82
C LEU A 114 -2.91 -14.29 7.68
#